data_AF-A0A955GVD6-F1
#
_entry.id   AF-A0A955GVD6-F1
#
_cell.length_a   1.000
_cell.length_b   1.000
_cell.length_c   1.000
_cell.angle_alpha   90.00
_cell.angle_beta   90.00
_cell.angle_gamma   90.00
#
_symmetry.space_group_name_H-M   'P 1'
#
loop_
_entity.id
_entity.type
_entity.pdbx_description
1 polymer ?
#
loop_
_entity_poly.entity_id
_entity_poly.type
_entity_poly.pdbx_seq_one_letter_code
_entity_poly.pdbx_strand_id
1 'polypeptide(L)'
;MLSVCPYFHVHQPYRVKRYRVFDIGNDTEYFNDTSGTDLDNRFIVEKVAEKSYRPTNRVLKELLDRHPEFRFNLSFSGTVLDQFEEYAPDVLESFQELVATGRVEILADTYHHSLAFFYSVPEFERQVKQHERRVKQLFGVRPRVFRNTELSYRNDLAKWCEDNDYLGIMAEGWDKYLGWRSPNYLYRPAGCSKIKVLLKNYKLSDDIAFRFGNKQWASWPLSADTYANWIHAHHGDGQTVNLFMDYESFGEHQWEDTGIFDFLRAMPEMVLRHPDTTFKTATETVESYDPAGEYDVPDVLTWADTDRDLTAWVGNDIQRDAIAATYGMESDVMKTRKRSLIETWRKLQTSDHFYYMCTKWSQDGDVHAYFSPYQSPYDAYIAFMNALSDLQLRVSHAVAERDAKEAAKQAVDEAITKEDDATPTDVDKVVEAPVVEPEPLSALKRWWQKILDSLPFFRSPKRGQVSS
;
A
#
# COMPACT_ATOMS: atom_id res chain seq x y z
N MET A 1 -12.10 2.41 33.02
CA MET A 1 -12.87 1.91 31.87
C MET A 1 -11.89 1.55 30.77
N LEU A 2 -11.81 0.27 30.43
CA LEU A 2 -10.97 -0.27 29.36
C LEU A 2 -11.69 -0.06 28.02
N SER A 3 -11.02 0.52 27.02
CA SER A 3 -11.60 0.65 25.68
C SER A 3 -11.06 -0.43 24.75
N VAL A 4 -11.91 -1.11 24.00
CA VAL A 4 -11.49 -1.93 22.87
C VAL A 4 -11.54 -1.05 21.62
N CYS A 5 -10.46 -1.06 20.84
CA CYS A 5 -10.34 -0.32 19.60
C CYS A 5 -10.11 -1.31 18.44
N PRO A 6 -11.18 -1.89 17.86
CA PRO A 6 -11.07 -2.78 16.70
C PRO A 6 -10.73 -1.98 15.45
N TYR A 7 -9.89 -2.57 14.61
CA TYR A 7 -9.45 -2.03 13.36
C TYR A 7 -9.36 -3.13 12.32
N PHE A 8 -9.84 -2.84 11.11
CA PHE A 8 -9.77 -3.75 9.97
C PHE A 8 -9.17 -3.03 8.76
N HIS A 9 -8.10 -3.59 8.18
CA HIS A 9 -7.50 -3.08 6.96
C HIS A 9 -8.08 -3.78 5.73
N VAL A 10 -8.60 -3.02 4.77
CA VAL A 10 -9.13 -3.53 3.50
C VAL A 10 -8.13 -3.19 2.40
N HIS A 11 -7.60 -4.20 1.73
CA HIS A 11 -6.59 -4.00 0.70
C HIS A 11 -6.67 -5.02 -0.43
N GLN A 12 -6.54 -4.53 -1.65
CA GLN A 12 -6.25 -5.35 -2.82
C GLN A 12 -5.25 -4.60 -3.73
N PRO A 13 -4.15 -5.24 -4.13
CA PRO A 13 -3.23 -4.68 -5.10
C PRO A 13 -3.80 -4.81 -6.52
N TYR A 14 -3.22 -4.07 -7.47
CA TYR A 14 -3.34 -4.39 -8.89
C TYR A 14 -2.18 -5.32 -9.25
N ARG A 15 -2.44 -6.62 -9.39
CA ARG A 15 -1.43 -7.64 -9.68
C ARG A 15 -0.91 -7.50 -11.11
N VAL A 16 0.41 -7.60 -11.27
CA VAL A 16 1.06 -7.57 -12.59
C VAL A 16 0.85 -8.92 -13.27
N LYS A 17 0.25 -8.94 -14.46
CA LYS A 17 0.09 -10.18 -15.23
C LYS A 17 1.44 -10.83 -15.53
N ARG A 18 1.45 -12.06 -16.07
CA ARG A 18 2.69 -12.70 -16.55
C ARG A 18 3.27 -11.96 -17.76
N TYR A 19 3.91 -10.83 -17.50
CA TYR A 19 4.44 -9.90 -18.50
C TYR A 19 5.83 -10.35 -18.93
N ARG A 20 5.97 -10.73 -20.20
CA ARG A 20 7.19 -11.36 -20.74
C ARG A 20 8.03 -10.33 -21.47
N VAL A 21 9.29 -10.66 -21.69
CA VAL A 21 10.22 -9.83 -22.47
C VAL A 21 9.69 -9.48 -23.87
N PHE A 22 8.90 -10.36 -24.50
CA PHE A 22 8.32 -10.11 -25.83
C PHE A 22 7.13 -9.14 -25.81
N ASP A 23 6.55 -8.89 -24.64
CA ASP A 23 5.42 -7.98 -24.48
C ASP A 23 5.89 -6.52 -24.37
N ILE A 24 7.18 -6.30 -24.02
CA ILE A 24 7.83 -4.99 -23.95
C ILE A 24 7.75 -4.28 -25.32
N GLY A 25 7.26 -3.04 -25.30
CA GLY A 25 7.04 -2.19 -26.46
C GLY A 25 5.76 -2.50 -27.25
N ASN A 26 5.04 -3.57 -26.90
CA ASN A 26 3.84 -4.03 -27.61
C ASN A 26 2.58 -3.94 -26.74
N ASP A 27 2.70 -4.12 -25.43
CA ASP A 27 1.57 -4.17 -24.50
C ASP A 27 1.75 -3.20 -23.33
N THR A 28 0.86 -2.22 -23.21
CA THR A 28 0.96 -1.17 -22.19
C THR A 28 0.14 -1.45 -20.93
N GLU A 29 -0.62 -2.55 -20.91
CA GLU A 29 -1.61 -2.87 -19.87
C GLU A 29 -1.12 -3.97 -18.94
N TYR A 30 -0.40 -3.61 -17.88
CA TYR A 30 0.27 -4.58 -17.01
C TYR A 30 -0.67 -5.32 -16.04
N PHE A 31 -1.83 -4.74 -15.72
CA PHE A 31 -2.66 -5.16 -14.58
C PHE A 31 -3.99 -5.81 -14.98
N ASN A 32 -4.17 -6.13 -16.26
CA ASN A 32 -5.43 -6.65 -16.80
C ASN A 32 -5.24 -8.08 -17.31
N ASP A 33 -5.00 -9.02 -16.39
CA ASP A 33 -5.11 -10.44 -16.70
C ASP A 33 -6.60 -10.83 -16.65
N THR A 34 -7.12 -11.43 -17.72
CA THR A 34 -8.53 -11.89 -17.80
C THR A 34 -8.61 -13.42 -17.80
N SER A 35 -7.64 -14.05 -17.14
CA SER A 35 -7.45 -15.50 -17.17
C SER A 35 -8.33 -16.25 -16.17
N GLY A 36 -8.99 -15.56 -15.24
CA GLY A 36 -9.67 -16.17 -14.09
C GLY A 36 -8.71 -16.88 -13.12
N THR A 37 -7.43 -16.51 -13.13
CA THR A 37 -6.42 -17.00 -12.18
C THR A 37 -6.18 -15.97 -11.06
N ASP A 38 -5.27 -16.25 -10.13
CA ASP A 38 -4.95 -15.33 -9.04
C ASP A 38 -4.26 -14.03 -9.49
N LEU A 39 -3.96 -13.88 -10.78
CA LEU A 39 -3.50 -12.64 -11.40
C LEU A 39 -4.64 -11.78 -11.98
N ASP A 40 -5.84 -12.34 -12.10
CA ASP A 40 -7.03 -11.64 -12.58
C ASP A 40 -7.63 -10.81 -11.43
N ASN A 41 -7.35 -9.51 -11.45
CA ASN A 41 -7.72 -8.60 -10.38
C ASN A 41 -9.25 -8.52 -10.17
N ARG A 42 -10.03 -8.55 -11.26
CA ARG A 42 -11.48 -8.54 -11.17
C ARG A 42 -11.99 -9.83 -10.53
N PHE A 43 -11.51 -10.97 -11.01
CA PHE A 43 -11.89 -12.28 -10.47
C PHE A 43 -11.59 -12.38 -8.97
N ILE A 44 -10.42 -11.93 -8.52
CA ILE A 44 -10.05 -11.92 -7.10
C ILE A 44 -10.96 -11.00 -6.29
N VAL A 45 -11.20 -9.76 -6.74
CA VAL A 45 -12.07 -8.81 -6.03
C VAL A 45 -13.48 -9.36 -5.90
N GLU A 46 -14.05 -9.93 -6.96
CA GLU A 46 -15.39 -10.54 -6.93
C GLU A 46 -15.44 -11.75 -5.99
N LYS A 47 -14.42 -12.63 -6.02
CA LYS A 47 -14.29 -13.79 -5.11
C LYS A 47 -14.24 -13.35 -3.64
N VAL A 48 -13.35 -12.43 -3.30
CA VAL A 48 -13.16 -11.96 -1.91
C VAL A 48 -14.38 -11.17 -1.45
N ALA A 49 -15.03 -10.41 -2.34
CA ALA A 49 -16.26 -9.72 -2.04
C ALA A 49 -17.39 -10.66 -1.61
N GLU A 50 -17.53 -11.81 -2.28
CA GLU A 50 -18.54 -12.82 -1.93
C GLU A 50 -18.23 -13.52 -0.61
N LYS A 51 -16.97 -13.89 -0.40
CA LYS A 51 -16.56 -14.68 0.77
C LYS A 51 -16.36 -13.85 2.04
N SER A 52 -15.90 -12.61 1.90
CA SER A 52 -15.46 -11.77 3.01
C SER A 52 -16.24 -10.46 3.11
N TYR A 53 -16.17 -9.56 2.12
CA TYR A 53 -16.67 -8.19 2.30
C TYR A 53 -18.18 -8.12 2.54
N ARG A 54 -19.00 -8.76 1.70
CA ARG A 54 -20.46 -8.77 1.86
C ARG A 54 -20.93 -9.42 3.18
N PRO A 55 -20.50 -10.64 3.54
CA PRO A 55 -20.95 -11.25 4.78
C PRO A 55 -20.45 -10.50 6.01
N THR A 56 -19.20 -10.01 6.00
CA THR A 56 -18.66 -9.25 7.14
C THR A 56 -19.36 -7.90 7.31
N ASN A 57 -19.59 -7.15 6.22
CA ASN A 57 -20.31 -5.87 6.30
C ASN A 57 -21.73 -6.06 6.84
N ARG A 58 -22.41 -7.15 6.47
CA ARG A 58 -23.73 -7.50 7.05
C ARG A 58 -23.66 -7.71 8.56
N VAL A 59 -22.67 -8.48 9.03
CA VAL A 59 -22.45 -8.70 10.47
C VAL A 59 -22.13 -7.40 11.20
N LEU A 60 -21.21 -6.59 10.65
CA LEU A 60 -20.84 -5.31 11.25
C LEU A 60 -22.03 -4.34 11.30
N LYS A 61 -22.88 -4.33 10.27
CA LYS A 61 -24.10 -3.53 10.26
C LYS A 61 -25.08 -3.98 11.34
N GLU A 62 -25.34 -5.28 11.45
CA GLU A 62 -26.17 -5.85 12.52
C GLU A 62 -25.64 -5.49 13.91
N LEU A 63 -24.32 -5.52 14.10
CA LEU A 63 -23.67 -5.17 15.37
C LEU A 63 -23.83 -3.68 15.70
N LEU A 64 -23.62 -2.79 14.72
CA LEU A 64 -23.87 -1.35 14.89
C LEU A 64 -25.34 -1.07 15.23
N ASP A 65 -26.29 -1.79 14.65
CA ASP A 65 -27.71 -1.58 14.93
C ASP A 65 -28.11 -2.10 16.32
N ARG A 66 -27.48 -3.18 16.81
CA ARG A 66 -27.77 -3.80 18.12
C ARG A 66 -27.05 -3.15 19.30
N HIS A 67 -25.82 -2.68 19.11
CA HIS A 67 -24.94 -2.22 20.19
C HIS A 67 -24.57 -0.73 19.99
N PRO A 68 -25.24 0.21 20.68
CA PRO A 68 -24.94 1.65 20.58
C PRO A 68 -23.47 2.00 20.86
N GLU A 69 -22.83 1.26 21.74
CA GLU A 69 -21.44 1.42 22.16
C GLU A 69 -20.45 0.90 21.12
N PHE A 70 -20.86 -0.02 20.23
CA PHE A 70 -19.95 -0.65 19.28
C PHE A 70 -19.45 0.36 18.26
N ARG A 71 -18.12 0.41 18.17
CA ARG A 71 -17.36 1.31 17.30
C ARG A 71 -16.13 0.56 16.81
N PHE A 72 -15.69 0.90 15.62
CA PHE A 72 -14.47 0.32 15.04
C PHE A 72 -13.88 1.25 14.00
N ASN A 73 -12.74 0.84 13.47
CA ASN A 73 -11.97 1.60 12.49
C ASN A 73 -11.80 0.78 11.21
N LEU A 74 -11.75 1.48 10.08
CA LEU A 74 -11.40 0.93 8.79
C LEU A 74 -10.19 1.67 8.22
N SER A 75 -9.32 0.98 7.51
CA SER A 75 -8.42 1.62 6.54
C SER A 75 -8.63 0.96 5.19
N PHE A 76 -8.49 1.74 4.14
CA PHE A 76 -8.54 1.27 2.76
C PHE A 76 -7.28 1.73 2.06
N SER A 77 -6.67 0.87 1.24
CA SER A 77 -5.84 1.43 0.17
C SER A 77 -6.73 2.16 -0.85
N GLY A 78 -6.17 3.15 -1.55
CA GLY A 78 -6.86 3.75 -2.69
C GLY A 78 -7.10 2.74 -3.82
N THR A 79 -6.18 1.79 -4.00
CA THR A 79 -6.31 0.74 -5.03
C THR A 79 -7.52 -0.15 -4.83
N VAL A 80 -7.90 -0.50 -3.59
CA VAL A 80 -9.09 -1.32 -3.36
C VAL A 80 -10.37 -0.53 -3.59
N LEU A 81 -10.37 0.78 -3.27
CA LEU A 81 -11.51 1.65 -3.53
C LEU A 81 -11.78 1.80 -5.04
N ASP A 82 -10.71 1.91 -5.83
CA ASP A 82 -10.82 1.94 -7.30
C ASP A 82 -11.34 0.62 -7.85
N GLN A 83 -10.88 -0.52 -7.31
CA GLN A 83 -11.38 -1.83 -7.70
C GLN A 83 -12.84 -2.07 -7.26
N PHE A 84 -13.28 -1.53 -6.12
CA PHE A 84 -14.69 -1.62 -5.75
C PHE A 84 -15.58 -0.80 -6.66
N GLU A 85 -15.20 0.43 -7.02
CA GLU A 85 -15.98 1.21 -7.98
C GLU A 85 -16.12 0.50 -9.34
N GLU A 86 -15.06 -0.19 -9.77
CA GLU A 86 -15.05 -0.86 -11.07
C GLU A 86 -15.76 -2.22 -11.07
N TYR A 87 -15.56 -3.03 -10.02
CA TYR A 87 -15.93 -4.45 -10.03
C TYR A 87 -16.94 -4.87 -8.96
N ALA A 88 -17.07 -4.10 -7.87
CA ALA A 88 -17.96 -4.44 -6.75
C ALA A 88 -18.58 -3.19 -6.09
N PRO A 89 -19.36 -2.38 -6.84
CA PRO A 89 -19.88 -1.11 -6.34
C PRO A 89 -20.83 -1.26 -5.15
N ASP A 90 -21.52 -2.40 -5.05
CA ASP A 90 -22.39 -2.75 -3.92
C ASP A 90 -21.58 -2.96 -2.62
N VAL A 91 -20.35 -3.46 -2.72
CA VAL A 91 -19.44 -3.55 -1.57
C VAL A 91 -19.05 -2.16 -1.09
N LEU A 92 -18.67 -1.26 -2.00
CA LEU A 92 -18.36 0.13 -1.65
C LEU A 92 -19.56 0.81 -0.97
N GLU A 93 -20.77 0.65 -1.53
CA GLU A 93 -22.01 1.18 -0.94
C GLU A 93 -22.21 0.66 0.49
N SER A 94 -22.04 -0.64 0.72
CA SER A 94 -22.18 -1.20 2.07
C SER A 94 -21.14 -0.66 3.08
N PHE A 95 -19.91 -0.36 2.65
CA PHE A 95 -18.93 0.33 3.49
C PHE A 95 -19.35 1.79 3.77
N GLN A 96 -19.90 2.49 2.78
CA GLN A 96 -20.45 3.83 2.97
C GLN A 96 -21.59 3.83 3.99
N GLU A 97 -22.46 2.81 3.97
CA GLU A 97 -23.53 2.64 4.97
C GLU A 97 -22.97 2.46 6.39
N LEU A 98 -21.91 1.65 6.56
CA LEU A 98 -21.25 1.48 7.85
C LEU A 98 -20.69 2.81 8.38
N VAL A 99 -20.00 3.57 7.52
CA VAL A 99 -19.39 4.86 7.89
C VAL A 99 -20.46 5.92 8.15
N ALA A 100 -21.56 5.93 7.40
CA ALA A 100 -22.68 6.85 7.58
C ALA A 100 -23.37 6.73 8.96
N THR A 101 -23.14 5.63 9.69
CA THR A 101 -23.63 5.50 11.08
C THR A 101 -22.95 6.46 12.07
N GLY A 102 -21.82 7.07 11.69
CA GLY A 102 -21.03 7.96 12.54
C GLY A 102 -20.24 7.24 13.64
N ARG A 103 -20.22 5.91 13.65
CA ARG A 103 -19.54 5.06 14.66
C ARG A 103 -18.37 4.26 14.08
N VAL A 104 -18.04 4.50 12.82
CA VAL A 104 -16.92 3.87 12.11
C VAL A 104 -15.98 4.96 11.61
N GLU A 105 -14.73 4.92 12.04
CA GLU A 105 -13.70 5.88 11.64
C GLU A 105 -12.85 5.33 10.49
N ILE A 106 -12.53 6.16 9.50
CA ILE A 106 -11.56 5.82 8.45
C ILE A 106 -10.18 6.39 8.82
N LEU A 107 -9.16 5.53 8.84
CA LEU A 107 -7.77 5.93 9.09
C LEU A 107 -7.08 6.40 7.81
N ALA A 108 -6.04 7.23 7.97
CA ALA A 108 -5.21 7.66 6.85
C ALA A 108 -4.25 6.56 6.45
N ASP A 109 -3.94 6.49 5.16
CA ASP A 109 -2.97 5.56 4.57
C ASP A 109 -2.33 6.18 3.32
N THR A 110 -1.43 5.45 2.68
CA THR A 110 -0.99 5.76 1.32
C THR A 110 -2.02 5.25 0.31
N TYR A 111 -2.20 5.97 -0.80
CA TYR A 111 -3.17 5.55 -1.83
C TYR A 111 -2.82 4.20 -2.46
N HIS A 112 -1.54 3.96 -2.72
CA HIS A 112 -1.08 2.77 -3.43
C HIS A 112 -0.54 1.68 -2.50
N HIS A 113 -0.80 1.77 -1.18
CA HIS A 113 -0.25 0.83 -0.20
C HIS A 113 1.26 0.62 -0.41
N SER A 114 1.99 1.73 -0.54
CA SER A 114 3.39 1.73 -0.95
C SER A 114 4.35 1.97 0.22
N LEU A 115 5.59 1.54 0.06
CA LEU A 115 6.68 1.84 1.01
C LEU A 115 7.28 3.25 0.83
N ALA A 116 6.57 4.17 0.16
CA ALA A 116 7.14 5.42 -0.34
C ALA A 116 7.78 6.28 0.76
N PHE A 117 7.29 6.23 2.00
CA PHE A 117 7.90 7.00 3.10
C PHE A 117 9.40 6.74 3.25
N PHE A 118 9.85 5.50 3.05
CA PHE A 118 11.25 5.10 3.24
C PHE A 118 12.15 5.38 2.03
N TYR A 119 11.58 5.75 0.88
CA TYR A 119 12.32 5.92 -0.38
C TYR A 119 12.16 7.32 -0.98
N SER A 120 10.98 7.93 -0.84
CA SER A 120 10.64 9.27 -1.33
C SER A 120 9.51 9.88 -0.51
N VAL A 121 9.87 10.72 0.47
CA VAL A 121 8.91 11.52 1.24
C VAL A 121 8.02 12.39 0.31
N PRO A 122 8.54 13.05 -0.76
CA PRO A 122 7.68 13.78 -1.68
C PRO A 122 6.61 12.92 -2.36
N GLU A 123 6.93 11.68 -2.75
CA GLU A 123 5.93 10.77 -3.32
C GLU A 123 4.93 10.28 -2.29
N PHE A 124 5.42 9.91 -1.10
CA PHE A 124 4.58 9.57 0.04
C PHE A 124 3.53 10.65 0.32
N GLU A 125 3.92 11.92 0.41
CA GLU A 125 2.99 13.03 0.64
C GLU A 125 1.95 13.17 -0.48
N ARG A 126 2.34 12.92 -1.74
CA ARG A 126 1.40 12.95 -2.86
C ARG A 126 0.38 11.83 -2.78
N GLN A 127 0.79 10.64 -2.36
CA GLN A 127 -0.10 9.49 -2.15
C GLN A 127 -1.03 9.70 -0.95
N VAL A 128 -0.54 10.21 0.18
CA VAL A 128 -1.39 10.54 1.34
C VAL A 128 -2.44 11.60 0.96
N LYS A 129 -2.04 12.66 0.25
CA LYS A 129 -2.99 13.68 -0.25
C LYS A 129 -3.98 13.12 -1.29
N GLN A 130 -3.59 12.12 -2.07
CA GLN A 130 -4.49 11.44 -2.99
C GLN A 130 -5.52 10.60 -2.21
N HIS A 131 -5.06 9.87 -1.19
CA HIS A 131 -5.90 9.07 -0.29
C HIS A 131 -6.91 9.92 0.47
N GLU A 132 -6.46 10.99 1.11
CA GLU A 132 -7.34 11.91 1.85
C GLU A 132 -8.46 12.47 0.97
N ARG A 133 -8.13 12.91 -0.25
CA ARG A 133 -9.12 13.41 -1.21
C ARG A 133 -10.13 12.34 -1.59
N ARG A 134 -9.67 11.11 -1.79
CA ARG A 134 -10.53 9.99 -2.17
C ARG A 134 -11.47 9.58 -1.05
N VAL A 135 -10.96 9.47 0.18
CA VAL A 135 -11.77 9.17 1.36
C VAL A 135 -12.83 10.26 1.56
N LYS A 136 -12.46 11.53 1.44
CA LYS A 136 -13.42 12.64 1.53
C LYS A 136 -14.49 12.57 0.44
N GLN A 137 -14.11 12.23 -0.79
CA GLN A 137 -15.06 12.11 -1.90
C GLN A 137 -16.05 10.96 -1.70
N LEU A 138 -15.58 9.80 -1.27
CA LEU A 138 -16.41 8.59 -1.17
C LEU A 138 -17.22 8.50 0.12
N PHE A 139 -16.66 8.97 1.24
CA PHE A 139 -17.23 8.76 2.57
C PHE A 139 -17.59 10.07 3.29
N GLY A 140 -17.22 11.22 2.74
CA GLY A 140 -17.51 12.52 3.36
C GLY A 140 -16.68 12.84 4.61
N VAL A 141 -15.72 12.00 4.98
CA VAL A 141 -14.90 12.14 6.20
C VAL A 141 -13.45 12.47 5.87
N ARG A 142 -12.73 13.05 6.85
CA ARG A 142 -11.29 13.30 6.78
C ARG A 142 -10.59 12.48 7.87
N PRO A 143 -9.66 11.59 7.51
CA PRO A 143 -8.91 10.81 8.51
C PRO A 143 -8.12 11.69 9.50
N ARG A 144 -8.04 11.26 10.76
CA ARG A 144 -7.35 11.98 11.86
C ARG A 144 -6.24 11.18 12.54
N VAL A 145 -6.24 9.86 12.38
CA VAL A 145 -5.21 8.94 12.85
C VAL A 145 -4.56 8.25 11.65
N PHE A 146 -3.25 8.12 11.69
CA PHE A 146 -2.45 7.57 10.60
C PHE A 146 -2.13 6.09 10.82
N ARG A 147 -2.35 5.28 9.78
CA ARG A 147 -1.84 3.91 9.67
C ARG A 147 -1.01 3.87 8.41
N ASN A 148 0.28 3.62 8.53
CA ASN A 148 1.10 3.45 7.34
C ASN A 148 0.98 2.03 6.79
N THR A 149 1.33 1.89 5.51
CA THR A 149 1.46 0.62 4.81
C THR A 149 2.21 -0.40 5.66
N GLU A 150 1.64 -1.60 5.80
CA GLU A 150 2.17 -2.72 6.60
C GLU A 150 2.37 -2.43 8.10
N LEU A 151 1.56 -1.50 8.62
CA LEU A 151 1.69 -0.96 9.98
C LEU A 151 3.13 -0.46 10.24
N SER A 152 3.80 0.01 9.19
CA SER A 152 5.19 0.40 9.29
C SER A 152 5.35 1.68 10.11
N TYR A 153 6.36 1.71 10.97
CA TYR A 153 6.59 2.78 11.92
C TYR A 153 8.09 3.06 12.08
N ARG A 154 8.42 4.34 12.22
CA ARG A 154 9.70 4.86 12.70
C ARG A 154 9.45 6.23 13.33
N ASN A 155 10.29 6.66 14.27
CA ASN A 155 10.08 7.94 14.97
C ASN A 155 9.92 9.15 14.03
N ASP A 156 10.61 9.17 12.89
CA ASP A 156 10.51 10.26 11.91
C ASP A 156 9.17 10.26 11.14
N LEU A 157 8.57 9.09 10.91
CA LEU A 157 7.20 9.01 10.38
C LEU A 157 6.20 9.59 11.37
N ALA A 158 6.33 9.23 12.65
CA ALA A 158 5.49 9.80 13.70
C ALA A 158 5.65 11.32 13.79
N LYS A 159 6.88 11.81 13.63
CA LYS A 159 7.16 13.25 13.56
C LYS A 159 6.52 13.92 12.37
N TRP A 160 6.63 13.31 11.18
CA TRP A 160 5.95 13.80 9.99
C TRP A 160 4.43 13.84 10.20
N CYS A 161 3.84 12.82 10.83
CA CYS A 161 2.41 12.79 11.16
C CYS A 161 2.02 13.94 12.11
N GLU A 162 2.80 14.22 13.14
CA GLU A 162 2.58 15.36 14.04
C GLU A 162 2.63 16.70 13.29
N ASP A 163 3.59 16.87 12.40
CA ASP A 163 3.76 18.09 11.60
C ASP A 163 2.64 18.29 10.56
N ASN A 164 1.86 17.25 10.29
CA ASN A 164 0.71 17.25 9.38
C ASN A 164 -0.63 17.11 10.14
N ASP A 165 -0.66 17.50 11.42
CA ASP A 165 -1.86 17.62 12.26
C ASP A 165 -2.61 16.30 12.54
N TYR A 166 -1.95 15.14 12.38
CA TYR A 166 -2.52 13.88 12.84
C TYR A 166 -2.51 13.80 14.37
N LEU A 167 -3.60 13.29 14.95
CA LEU A 167 -3.71 13.14 16.40
C LEU A 167 -3.04 11.88 16.93
N GLY A 168 -3.04 10.84 16.11
CA GLY A 168 -2.43 9.56 16.46
C GLY A 168 -1.81 8.86 15.27
N ILE A 169 -0.93 7.91 15.57
CA ILE A 169 -0.34 6.98 14.62
C ILE A 169 -0.41 5.56 15.19
N MET A 170 -0.67 4.57 14.35
CA MET A 170 -0.65 3.17 14.76
C MET A 170 0.75 2.55 14.56
N ALA A 171 1.14 1.64 15.46
CA ALA A 171 2.36 0.86 15.34
C ALA A 171 2.20 -0.54 15.97
N GLU A 172 3.11 -1.46 15.67
CA GLU A 172 3.11 -2.80 16.26
C GLU A 172 3.50 -2.74 17.76
N GLY A 173 2.79 -3.47 18.61
CA GLY A 173 3.05 -3.53 20.04
C GLY A 173 4.19 -4.48 20.42
N TRP A 174 5.36 -4.32 19.80
CA TRP A 174 6.44 -5.29 19.96
C TRP A 174 7.24 -5.11 21.27
N ASP A 175 7.28 -6.18 22.07
CA ASP A 175 8.18 -6.45 23.20
C ASP A 175 9.62 -5.89 23.04
N LYS A 176 10.24 -5.93 21.85
CA LYS A 176 11.59 -5.36 21.62
C LYS A 176 11.68 -3.89 22.05
N TYR A 177 10.68 -3.08 21.70
CA TYR A 177 10.65 -1.65 22.01
C TYR A 177 9.84 -1.34 23.28
N LEU A 178 8.91 -2.22 23.66
CA LEU A 178 8.12 -2.06 24.88
C LEU A 178 8.88 -2.45 26.15
N GLY A 179 9.77 -3.45 26.08
CA GLY A 179 10.41 -4.03 27.25
C GLY A 179 9.35 -4.64 28.18
N TRP A 180 9.27 -4.14 29.41
CA TRP A 180 8.30 -4.59 30.42
C TRP A 180 6.93 -3.91 30.30
N ARG A 181 6.79 -2.90 29.43
CA ARG A 181 5.58 -2.09 29.30
C ARG A 181 4.52 -2.81 28.46
N SER A 182 3.27 -2.43 28.62
CA SER A 182 2.13 -3.06 27.94
C SER A 182 1.73 -2.32 26.65
N PRO A 183 1.37 -3.01 25.55
CA PRO A 183 0.80 -2.36 24.36
C PRO A 183 -0.59 -1.75 24.64
N ASN A 184 -1.19 -2.03 25.81
CA ASN A 184 -2.54 -1.60 26.16
C ASN A 184 -2.63 -0.18 26.74
N TYR A 185 -1.63 0.66 26.48
CA TYR A 185 -1.59 2.07 26.83
C TYR A 185 -1.24 2.90 25.59
N LEU A 186 -1.58 4.18 25.63
CA LEU A 186 -1.05 5.13 24.64
C LEU A 186 0.35 5.57 25.02
N TYR A 187 1.15 5.89 24.02
CA TYR A 187 2.50 6.41 24.21
C TYR A 187 2.72 7.68 23.38
N ARG A 188 3.68 8.51 23.76
CA ARG A 188 4.15 9.63 22.96
C ARG A 188 5.34 9.15 22.10
N PRO A 189 5.38 9.36 20.78
CA PRO A 189 6.59 9.04 20.02
C PRO A 189 7.80 9.82 20.52
N ALA A 190 8.99 9.22 20.42
CA ALA A 190 10.22 9.98 20.60
C ALA A 190 10.31 11.13 19.57
N GLY A 191 10.72 12.32 20.04
CA GLY A 191 10.81 13.52 19.21
C GLY A 191 9.49 14.25 18.92
N CYS A 192 8.35 13.77 19.45
CA CYS A 192 7.03 14.38 19.29
C CYS A 192 6.50 14.95 20.61
N SER A 193 5.48 15.83 20.54
CA SER A 193 4.96 16.56 21.70
C SER A 193 3.44 16.44 21.92
N LYS A 194 2.68 16.14 20.86
CA LYS A 194 1.21 16.16 20.83
C LYS A 194 0.62 14.84 20.33
N ILE A 195 1.17 14.27 19.26
CA ILE A 195 0.67 13.03 18.68
C ILE A 195 0.86 11.85 19.65
N LYS A 196 -0.04 10.87 19.60
CA LYS A 196 0.05 9.64 20.41
C LYS A 196 0.17 8.39 19.52
N VAL A 197 0.81 7.35 20.03
CA VAL A 197 0.91 6.05 19.36
C VAL A 197 -0.12 5.10 19.96
N LEU A 198 -0.92 4.47 19.10
CA LEU A 198 -1.74 3.31 19.45
C LEU A 198 -0.99 2.04 19.04
N LEU A 199 -0.70 1.17 20.00
CA LEU A 199 0.04 -0.06 19.74
C LEU A 199 -0.90 -1.24 19.53
N LYS A 200 -0.74 -1.97 18.42
CA LYS A 200 -1.44 -3.23 18.16
C LYS A 200 -1.13 -4.20 19.30
N ASN A 201 -2.16 -4.78 19.91
CA ASN A 201 -1.99 -5.94 20.77
C ASN A 201 -1.86 -7.17 19.86
N TYR A 202 -0.62 -7.47 19.45
CA TYR A 202 -0.37 -8.49 18.43
C TYR A 202 -0.83 -9.88 18.85
N LYS A 203 -0.71 -10.24 20.13
CA LYS A 203 -1.15 -11.56 20.64
C LYS A 203 -2.64 -11.75 20.40
N LEU A 204 -3.46 -10.84 20.92
CA LEU A 204 -4.92 -10.91 20.79
C LEU A 204 -5.39 -10.73 19.35
N SER A 205 -4.69 -9.93 18.55
CA SER A 205 -5.03 -9.72 17.14
C SER A 205 -4.74 -10.98 16.32
N ASP A 206 -3.54 -11.56 16.49
CA ASP A 206 -3.07 -12.73 15.75
C ASP A 206 -3.85 -14.00 16.14
N ASP A 207 -4.42 -14.05 17.35
CA ASP A 207 -5.31 -15.13 17.80
C ASP A 207 -6.56 -15.24 16.91
N ILE A 208 -7.11 -14.10 16.44
CA ILE A 208 -8.22 -14.07 15.48
C ILE A 208 -7.68 -14.27 14.07
N ALA A 209 -6.68 -13.49 13.66
CA ALA A 209 -6.23 -13.44 12.27
C ALA A 209 -5.62 -14.77 11.78
N PHE A 210 -4.80 -15.42 12.62
CA PHE A 210 -4.00 -16.59 12.23
C PHE A 210 -4.36 -17.88 12.96
N ARG A 211 -4.75 -17.81 14.24
CA ARG A 211 -4.91 -19.01 15.08
C ARG A 211 -6.33 -19.53 15.18
N PHE A 212 -7.33 -18.75 14.79
CA PHE A 212 -8.75 -19.05 15.01
C PHE A 212 -9.17 -20.43 14.48
N GLY A 213 -8.85 -20.75 13.21
CA GLY A 213 -9.13 -22.04 12.60
C GLY A 213 -8.12 -23.16 12.91
N ASN A 214 -7.05 -22.87 13.67
CA ASN A 214 -5.96 -23.81 13.90
C ASN A 214 -6.31 -24.83 15.01
N LYS A 215 -6.75 -26.03 14.60
CA LYS A 215 -7.12 -27.14 15.50
C LYS A 215 -5.97 -27.67 16.36
N GLN A 216 -4.72 -27.33 16.06
CA GLN A 216 -3.55 -27.71 16.86
C GLN A 216 -3.20 -26.67 17.93
N TRP A 217 -3.80 -25.48 17.88
CA TRP A 217 -3.57 -24.44 18.88
C TRP A 217 -4.25 -24.82 20.20
N ALA A 218 -3.54 -24.63 21.32
CA ALA A 218 -3.99 -25.06 22.64
C ALA A 218 -5.31 -24.42 23.10
N SER A 219 -5.68 -23.28 22.53
CA SER A 219 -6.93 -22.57 22.84
C SER A 219 -8.02 -22.78 21.79
N TRP A 220 -7.86 -23.75 20.87
CA TRP A 220 -8.90 -24.10 19.92
C TRP A 220 -9.97 -25.02 20.55
N PRO A 221 -11.28 -24.81 20.27
CA PRO A 221 -11.83 -23.69 19.51
C PRO A 221 -11.88 -22.40 20.33
N LEU A 222 -11.59 -21.26 19.70
CA LEU A 222 -11.69 -19.95 20.33
C LEU A 222 -13.15 -19.47 20.36
N SER A 223 -13.71 -19.33 21.56
CA SER A 223 -15.05 -18.77 21.76
C SER A 223 -15.00 -17.27 22.04
N ALA A 224 -16.09 -16.56 21.72
CA ALA A 224 -16.24 -15.14 22.04
C ALA A 224 -16.17 -14.85 23.55
N ASP A 225 -16.68 -15.76 24.39
CA ASP A 225 -16.63 -15.65 25.85
C ASP A 225 -15.19 -15.76 26.38
N THR A 226 -14.44 -16.76 25.90
CA THR A 226 -13.01 -16.92 26.23
C THR A 226 -12.22 -15.68 25.81
N TYR A 227 -12.45 -15.18 24.60
CA TYR A 227 -11.74 -14.01 24.09
C TYR A 227 -12.08 -12.72 24.86
N ALA A 228 -13.36 -12.51 25.19
CA ALA A 228 -13.78 -11.40 26.03
C ALA A 228 -13.11 -11.47 27.41
N ASN A 229 -13.06 -12.65 28.05
CA ASN A 229 -12.36 -12.84 29.32
C ASN A 229 -10.88 -12.47 29.24
N TRP A 230 -10.19 -12.77 28.13
CA TRP A 230 -8.81 -12.33 27.92
C TRP A 230 -8.67 -10.82 27.79
N ILE A 231 -9.59 -10.14 27.10
CA ILE A 231 -9.64 -8.68 27.05
C ILE A 231 -9.85 -8.11 28.47
N HIS A 232 -10.81 -8.65 29.22
CA HIS A 232 -11.13 -8.18 30.58
C HIS A 232 -10.01 -8.43 31.59
N ALA A 233 -9.14 -9.43 31.36
CA ALA A 233 -7.97 -9.67 32.20
C ALA A 233 -6.99 -8.48 32.22
N HIS A 234 -7.10 -7.53 31.28
CA HIS A 234 -6.33 -6.30 31.26
C HIS A 234 -6.94 -5.13 32.06
N HIS A 235 -8.07 -5.33 32.73
CA HIS A 235 -8.62 -4.32 33.63
C HIS A 235 -7.65 -3.99 34.77
N GLY A 236 -7.42 -2.70 34.99
CA GLY A 236 -6.44 -2.21 35.96
C GLY A 236 -4.99 -2.27 35.48
N ASP A 237 -4.71 -2.93 34.36
CA ASP A 237 -3.40 -3.00 33.70
C ASP A 237 -3.48 -2.70 32.19
N GLY A 238 -4.29 -1.68 31.87
CA GLY A 238 -4.52 -1.23 30.51
C GLY A 238 -5.61 -0.16 30.44
N GLN A 239 -5.50 0.71 29.45
CA GLN A 239 -6.51 1.71 29.11
C GLN A 239 -7.22 1.38 27.80
N THR A 240 -6.49 0.76 26.86
CA THR A 240 -7.00 0.39 25.55
C THR A 240 -6.52 -0.99 25.12
N VAL A 241 -7.31 -1.75 24.38
CA VAL A 241 -6.87 -2.95 23.65
C VAL A 241 -7.08 -2.68 22.16
N ASN A 242 -6.00 -2.42 21.44
CA ASN A 242 -6.07 -2.11 20.00
C ASN A 242 -5.95 -3.43 19.22
N LEU A 243 -7.05 -3.84 18.58
CA LEU A 243 -7.13 -5.08 17.82
C LEU A 243 -7.02 -4.75 16.34
N PHE A 244 -5.92 -5.16 15.71
CA PHE A 244 -5.60 -4.78 14.34
C PHE A 244 -5.40 -6.03 13.50
N MET A 245 -6.17 -6.16 12.43
CA MET A 245 -6.07 -7.29 11.50
C MET A 245 -6.48 -6.88 10.08
N ASP A 246 -6.13 -7.70 9.11
CA ASP A 246 -6.72 -7.62 7.77
C ASP A 246 -8.21 -7.90 7.86
N TYR A 247 -9.00 -7.16 7.09
CA TYR A 247 -10.44 -7.32 7.02
C TYR A 247 -10.78 -8.73 6.48
N GLU A 248 -9.95 -9.23 5.56
CA GLU A 248 -9.99 -10.54 4.94
C GLU A 248 -9.75 -11.69 5.95
N SER A 249 -9.40 -11.38 7.21
CA SER A 249 -9.43 -12.35 8.32
C SER A 249 -10.81 -13.01 8.44
N PHE A 250 -11.88 -12.27 8.17
CA PHE A 250 -13.25 -12.76 8.21
C PHE A 250 -13.69 -13.22 6.81
N GLY A 251 -13.70 -14.52 6.56
CA GLY A 251 -14.25 -15.13 5.35
C GLY A 251 -13.23 -15.56 4.28
N GLU A 252 -12.01 -14.99 4.28
CA GLU A 252 -10.96 -15.41 3.32
C GLU A 252 -9.80 -16.14 4.03
N HIS A 253 -9.21 -15.56 5.09
CA HIS A 253 -8.16 -16.24 5.86
C HIS A 253 -8.75 -17.27 6.83
N GLN A 254 -9.84 -16.90 7.52
CA GLN A 254 -10.66 -17.82 8.30
C GLN A 254 -11.98 -18.02 7.57
N TRP A 255 -12.25 -19.24 7.11
CA TRP A 255 -13.44 -19.54 6.30
C TRP A 255 -14.70 -19.57 7.15
N GLU A 256 -15.86 -19.40 6.51
CA GLU A 256 -17.16 -19.41 7.20
C GLU A 256 -17.37 -20.65 8.07
N ASP A 257 -16.97 -21.83 7.59
CA ASP A 257 -17.11 -23.13 8.28
C ASP A 257 -16.26 -23.25 9.56
N THR A 258 -15.30 -22.35 9.78
CA THR A 258 -14.59 -22.22 11.06
C THR A 258 -15.46 -21.61 12.16
N GLY A 259 -16.58 -20.96 11.81
CA GLY A 259 -17.44 -20.22 12.73
C GLY A 259 -17.01 -18.78 12.97
N ILE A 260 -16.10 -18.22 12.16
CA ILE A 260 -15.54 -16.88 12.36
C ILE A 260 -16.59 -15.77 12.37
N PHE A 261 -17.64 -15.87 11.54
CA PHE A 261 -18.72 -14.88 11.52
C PHE A 261 -19.58 -14.94 12.78
N ASP A 262 -19.82 -16.13 13.32
CA ASP A 262 -20.56 -16.29 14.57
C ASP A 262 -19.76 -15.77 15.76
N PHE A 263 -18.44 -15.99 15.75
CA PHE A 263 -17.53 -15.35 16.69
C PHE A 263 -17.62 -13.82 16.61
N LEU A 264 -17.51 -13.24 15.40
CA LEU A 264 -17.61 -11.79 15.21
C LEU A 264 -18.96 -11.25 15.70
N ARG A 265 -20.07 -11.94 15.41
CA ARG A 265 -21.42 -11.56 15.86
C ARG A 265 -21.59 -11.56 17.38
N ALA A 266 -20.89 -12.46 18.08
CA ALA A 266 -21.01 -12.63 19.53
C ALA A 266 -20.02 -11.77 20.33
N MET A 267 -18.84 -11.49 19.77
CA MET A 267 -17.73 -10.84 20.49
C MET A 267 -18.12 -9.50 21.13
N PRO A 268 -18.78 -8.54 20.44
CA PRO A 268 -19.13 -7.27 21.05
C PRO A 268 -20.09 -7.40 22.24
N GLU A 269 -21.06 -8.31 22.15
CA GLU A 269 -21.98 -8.57 23.27
C GLU A 269 -21.22 -9.13 24.47
N MET A 270 -20.31 -10.09 24.26
CA MET A 270 -19.53 -10.68 25.35
C MET A 270 -18.63 -9.64 26.02
N VAL A 271 -17.96 -8.79 25.24
CA VAL A 271 -17.12 -7.70 25.74
C VAL A 271 -17.94 -6.68 26.54
N LEU A 272 -19.17 -6.37 26.13
CA LEU A 272 -20.02 -5.39 26.80
C LEU A 272 -20.74 -5.93 28.06
N ARG A 273 -20.63 -7.22 28.37
CA ARG A 273 -21.15 -7.77 29.64
C ARG A 273 -20.46 -7.18 30.86
N HIS A 274 -19.23 -6.70 30.69
CA HIS A 274 -18.50 -5.99 31.73
C HIS A 274 -18.76 -4.48 31.61
N PRO A 275 -19.42 -3.84 32.60
CA PRO A 275 -19.87 -2.46 32.50
C PRO A 275 -18.73 -1.44 32.48
N ASP A 276 -17.50 -1.86 32.79
CA ASP A 276 -16.28 -1.08 32.75
C ASP A 276 -15.48 -1.24 31.45
N THR A 277 -16.00 -1.98 30.46
CA THR A 277 -15.43 -2.07 29.11
C THR A 277 -16.34 -1.40 28.08
N THR A 278 -15.76 -0.73 27.09
CA THR A 278 -16.49 -0.11 25.98
C THR A 278 -15.72 -0.21 24.67
N PHE A 279 -16.32 0.23 23.56
CA PHE A 279 -15.62 0.38 22.27
C PHE A 279 -15.40 1.85 21.94
N LYS A 280 -14.23 2.14 21.37
CA LYS A 280 -13.86 3.48 20.87
C LYS A 280 -13.22 3.38 19.50
N THR A 281 -13.41 4.43 18.70
CA THR A 281 -12.58 4.63 17.51
C THR A 281 -11.16 5.04 17.91
N ALA A 282 -10.24 5.07 16.94
CA ALA A 282 -8.86 5.42 17.18
C ALA A 282 -8.72 6.87 17.67
N THR A 283 -9.44 7.81 17.05
CA THR A 283 -9.49 9.20 17.48
C THR A 283 -10.07 9.33 18.89
N GLU A 284 -11.22 8.70 19.17
CA GLU A 284 -11.82 8.74 20.51
C GLU A 284 -10.86 8.17 21.56
N THR A 285 -10.13 7.11 21.23
CA THR A 285 -9.11 6.50 22.11
C THR A 285 -7.98 7.48 22.38
N VAL A 286 -7.41 8.10 21.34
CA VAL A 286 -6.33 9.09 21.45
C VAL A 286 -6.74 10.31 22.27
N GLU A 287 -7.97 10.78 22.11
CA GLU A 287 -8.48 11.94 22.86
C GLU A 287 -8.82 11.59 24.32
N SER A 288 -9.05 10.31 24.64
CA SER A 288 -9.51 9.88 25.96
C SER A 288 -8.41 9.64 27.00
N TYR A 289 -7.18 9.36 26.57
CA TYR A 289 -6.13 8.88 27.47
C TYR A 289 -4.83 9.66 27.31
N ASP A 290 -4.16 9.96 28.42
CA ASP A 290 -2.82 10.52 28.39
C ASP A 290 -1.78 9.45 28.07
N PRO A 291 -0.68 9.80 27.39
CA PRO A 291 0.38 8.85 27.10
C PRO A 291 1.04 8.38 28.41
N ALA A 292 1.17 7.06 28.59
CA ALA A 292 1.80 6.44 29.76
C ALA A 292 3.32 6.58 29.78
N GLY A 293 3.93 6.96 28.65
CA GLY A 293 5.36 7.18 28.51
C GLY A 293 5.75 7.47 27.07
N GLU A 294 7.05 7.42 26.79
CA GLU A 294 7.61 7.62 25.46
C GLU A 294 7.82 6.29 24.72
N TYR A 295 7.45 6.18 23.45
CA TYR A 295 7.72 5.03 22.60
C TYR A 295 8.78 5.40 21.55
N ASP A 296 9.98 4.84 21.72
CA ASP A 296 11.16 5.13 20.91
C ASP A 296 11.48 3.93 20.00
N VAL A 297 11.34 4.13 18.70
CA VAL A 297 11.66 3.14 17.65
C VAL A 297 12.55 3.80 16.60
N PRO A 298 13.88 3.69 16.74
CA PRO A 298 14.84 4.31 15.82
C PRO A 298 14.93 3.58 14.48
N ASP A 299 14.66 2.27 14.46
CA ASP A 299 14.66 1.44 13.25
C ASP A 299 13.23 1.28 12.69
N VAL A 300 13.11 0.80 11.45
CA VAL A 300 11.79 0.52 10.88
C VAL A 300 11.18 -0.71 11.56
N LEU A 301 9.99 -0.50 12.12
CA LEU A 301 9.12 -1.52 12.68
C LEU A 301 7.97 -1.78 11.72
N THR A 302 7.57 -3.03 11.51
CA THR A 302 6.36 -3.39 10.74
C THR A 302 5.50 -4.35 11.55
N TRP A 303 4.45 -4.93 10.94
CA TRP A 303 3.71 -6.04 11.53
C TRP A 303 3.99 -7.41 10.92
N ALA A 304 4.85 -7.48 9.89
CA ALA A 304 5.09 -8.69 9.11
C ALA A 304 6.31 -9.48 9.60
N ASP A 305 6.28 -10.79 9.39
CA ASP A 305 7.35 -11.74 9.73
C ASP A 305 7.79 -11.69 11.20
N THR A 306 8.57 -12.68 11.64
CA THR A 306 9.05 -12.73 13.03
C THR A 306 9.95 -11.53 13.38
N ASP A 307 10.70 -11.02 12.41
CA ASP A 307 11.68 -9.94 12.58
C ASP A 307 11.05 -8.52 12.58
N ARG A 308 9.74 -8.40 12.31
CA ARG A 308 8.95 -7.16 12.20
C ARG A 308 9.72 -5.91 11.77
N ASP A 309 10.45 -6.07 10.68
CA ASP A 309 11.18 -5.02 10.00
C ASP A 309 10.80 -5.03 8.51
N LEU A 310 11.60 -4.38 7.64
CA LEU A 310 11.32 -4.34 6.21
C LEU A 310 11.77 -5.59 5.44
N THR A 311 12.42 -6.56 6.07
CA THR A 311 13.06 -7.68 5.36
C THR A 311 12.07 -8.55 4.57
N ALA A 312 10.77 -8.51 4.88
CA ALA A 312 9.73 -9.12 4.05
C ALA A 312 9.65 -8.53 2.63
N TRP A 313 10.04 -7.26 2.45
CA TRP A 313 10.00 -6.55 1.16
C TRP A 313 11.38 -6.18 0.60
N VAL A 314 12.45 -6.22 1.40
CA VAL A 314 13.81 -5.79 1.00
C VAL A 314 14.93 -6.73 1.45
N GLY A 315 14.56 -7.96 1.84
CA GLY A 315 15.47 -8.94 2.43
C GLY A 315 16.51 -9.49 1.45
N ASN A 316 16.20 -9.55 0.15
CA ASN A 316 17.09 -10.13 -0.86
C ASN A 316 17.48 -9.16 -2.00
N ASP A 317 18.38 -9.59 -2.87
CA ASP A 317 18.92 -8.76 -3.96
C ASP A 317 17.86 -8.39 -5.02
N ILE A 318 16.97 -9.32 -5.39
CA ILE A 318 15.94 -9.07 -6.41
C ILE A 318 14.90 -8.05 -5.94
N GLN A 319 14.53 -8.10 -4.66
CA GLN A 319 13.69 -7.11 -4.01
C GLN A 319 14.34 -5.72 -3.99
N ARG A 320 15.62 -5.66 -3.57
CA ARG A 320 16.39 -4.42 -3.53
C ARG A 320 16.57 -3.79 -4.91
N ASP A 321 16.81 -4.62 -5.94
CA ASP A 321 16.91 -4.15 -7.32
C ASP A 321 15.58 -3.58 -7.82
N ALA A 322 14.48 -4.33 -7.65
CA ALA A 322 13.15 -3.92 -8.09
C ALA A 322 12.70 -2.60 -7.45
N ILE A 323 12.90 -2.45 -6.13
CA ILE A 323 12.48 -1.22 -5.42
C ILE A 323 13.37 -0.03 -5.79
N ALA A 324 14.68 -0.23 -5.92
CA ALA A 324 15.61 0.82 -6.32
C ALA A 324 15.32 1.30 -7.76
N ALA A 325 15.07 0.38 -8.68
CA ALA A 325 14.69 0.69 -10.06
C ALA A 325 13.36 1.46 -10.12
N THR A 326 12.38 1.08 -9.29
CA THR A 326 11.06 1.72 -9.26
C THR A 326 11.14 3.17 -8.77
N TYR A 327 11.75 3.41 -7.60
CA TYR A 327 11.86 4.77 -7.06
C TYR A 327 12.90 5.64 -7.80
N GLY A 328 13.91 5.03 -8.41
CA GLY A 328 14.91 5.74 -9.23
C GLY A 328 14.33 6.46 -10.45
N MET A 329 13.13 6.07 -10.90
CA MET A 329 12.43 6.69 -12.02
C MET A 329 11.58 7.92 -11.64
N GLU A 330 11.45 8.26 -10.36
CA GLU A 330 10.51 9.28 -9.90
C GLU A 330 10.65 10.60 -10.67
N SER A 331 11.86 11.12 -10.80
CA SER A 331 12.12 12.40 -11.47
C SER A 331 11.60 12.39 -12.91
N ASP A 332 11.91 11.35 -13.67
CA ASP A 332 11.54 11.24 -15.07
C ASP A 332 10.02 11.04 -15.23
N VAL A 333 9.43 10.17 -14.41
CA VAL A 333 7.97 9.93 -14.38
C VAL A 333 7.23 11.24 -14.10
N MET A 334 7.64 11.98 -13.08
CA MET A 334 7.01 13.25 -12.71
C MET A 334 7.22 14.33 -13.77
N LYS A 335 8.39 14.36 -14.43
CA LYS A 335 8.68 15.27 -15.56
C LYS A 335 7.72 15.05 -16.73
N THR A 336 7.24 13.83 -16.97
CA THR A 336 6.28 13.56 -18.05
C THR A 336 4.98 14.36 -17.92
N ARG A 337 4.52 14.64 -16.70
CA ARG A 337 3.17 15.16 -16.37
C ARG A 337 2.01 14.36 -16.99
N LYS A 338 2.26 13.14 -17.49
CA LYS A 338 1.23 12.26 -18.05
C LYS A 338 0.61 11.46 -16.91
N ARG A 339 -0.65 11.78 -16.57
CA ARG A 339 -1.38 11.13 -15.45
C ARG A 339 -1.37 9.61 -15.55
N SER A 340 -1.52 9.05 -16.75
CA SER A 340 -1.50 7.61 -16.97
C SER A 340 -0.15 6.98 -16.61
N LEU A 341 0.97 7.56 -17.03
CA LEU A 341 2.31 7.04 -16.69
C LEU A 341 2.60 7.15 -15.19
N ILE A 342 2.21 8.26 -14.57
CA ILE A 342 2.35 8.44 -13.11
C ILE A 342 1.52 7.40 -12.36
N GLU A 343 0.28 7.15 -12.78
CA GLU A 343 -0.58 6.16 -12.14
C GLU A 343 -0.06 4.73 -12.34
N THR A 344 0.40 4.38 -13.54
CA THR A 344 1.03 3.08 -13.80
C THR A 344 2.27 2.87 -12.92
N TRP A 345 3.14 3.88 -12.82
CA TRP A 345 4.32 3.85 -11.95
C TRP A 345 3.94 3.67 -10.47
N ARG A 346 2.90 4.35 -10.00
CA ARG A 346 2.43 4.23 -8.62
C ARG A 346 1.84 2.87 -8.29
N LYS A 347 1.09 2.26 -9.21
CA LYS A 347 0.61 0.88 -9.05
C LYS A 347 1.78 -0.10 -8.90
N LEU A 348 2.89 0.10 -9.60
CA LEU A 348 4.11 -0.70 -9.43
C LEU A 348 4.83 -0.46 -8.09
N GLN A 349 4.50 0.58 -7.32
CA GLN A 349 5.07 0.82 -5.98
C GLN A 349 4.35 0.07 -4.86
N THR A 350 3.22 -0.59 -5.15
CA THR A 350 2.43 -1.33 -4.16
C THR A 350 3.31 -2.37 -3.45
N SER A 351 3.26 -2.41 -2.11
CA SER A 351 4.16 -3.24 -1.29
C SER A 351 4.12 -4.72 -1.69
N ASP A 352 2.95 -5.22 -2.05
CA ASP A 352 2.67 -6.59 -2.48
C ASP A 352 3.63 -7.08 -3.56
N HIS A 353 4.00 -6.23 -4.51
CA HIS A 353 4.91 -6.63 -5.59
C HIS A 353 6.27 -7.07 -5.05
N PHE A 354 6.81 -6.33 -4.08
CA PHE A 354 8.08 -6.68 -3.44
C PHE A 354 7.90 -7.85 -2.48
N TYR A 355 6.74 -7.98 -1.83
CA TYR A 355 6.39 -9.12 -0.97
C TYR A 355 6.41 -10.43 -1.76
N TYR A 356 5.83 -10.45 -2.97
CA TYR A 356 5.83 -11.64 -3.84
C TYR A 356 7.24 -12.09 -4.29
N MET A 357 8.25 -11.23 -4.16
CA MET A 357 9.65 -11.52 -4.48
C MET A 357 10.47 -11.99 -3.25
N CYS A 358 9.83 -12.20 -2.09
CA CYS A 358 10.50 -12.68 -0.89
C CYS A 358 11.01 -14.11 -1.06
N THR A 359 12.24 -14.36 -0.60
CA THR A 359 12.89 -15.69 -0.68
C THR A 359 13.14 -16.31 0.70
N LYS A 360 12.45 -15.83 1.74
CA LYS A 360 12.55 -16.43 3.08
C LYS A 360 12.01 -17.86 3.06
N TRP A 361 12.65 -18.72 3.84
CA TRP A 361 12.29 -20.13 4.04
C TRP A 361 11.79 -20.29 5.50
N SER A 362 10.97 -21.31 5.80
CA SER A 362 10.27 -21.57 7.10
C SER A 362 8.82 -21.09 7.12
N GLN A 363 8.18 -21.03 8.30
CA GLN A 363 6.78 -20.62 8.50
C GLN A 363 6.46 -19.27 7.84
N ASP A 364 7.37 -18.30 7.92
CA ASP A 364 7.22 -17.03 7.20
C ASP A 364 7.14 -17.29 5.69
N GLY A 365 8.02 -18.11 5.13
CA GLY A 365 8.02 -18.49 3.70
C GLY A 365 6.73 -19.18 3.22
N ASP A 366 6.09 -20.00 4.04
CA ASP A 366 4.79 -20.62 3.71
C ASP A 366 3.67 -19.57 3.58
N VAL A 367 3.71 -18.50 4.41
CA VAL A 367 2.79 -17.37 4.32
C VAL A 367 3.04 -16.57 3.04
N HIS A 368 4.31 -16.27 2.72
CA HIS A 368 4.69 -15.58 1.47
C HIS A 368 4.22 -16.36 0.24
N ALA A 369 4.37 -17.69 0.24
CA ALA A 369 3.92 -18.55 -0.85
C ALA A 369 2.39 -18.61 -0.96
N TYR A 370 1.66 -18.60 0.16
CA TYR A 370 0.20 -18.60 0.18
C TYR A 370 -0.42 -17.35 -0.47
N PHE A 371 0.19 -16.18 -0.25
CA PHE A 371 -0.31 -14.90 -0.78
C PHE A 371 0.17 -14.57 -2.20
N SER A 372 1.19 -15.25 -2.72
CA SER A 372 1.76 -14.95 -4.02
C SER A 372 0.94 -15.57 -5.16
N PRO A 373 0.55 -14.81 -6.19
CA PRO A 373 -0.10 -15.35 -7.37
C PRO A 373 0.89 -16.00 -8.38
N TYR A 374 2.18 -16.04 -8.03
CA TYR A 374 3.25 -16.57 -8.87
C TYR A 374 3.75 -17.92 -8.35
N GLN A 375 4.31 -18.73 -9.26
CA GLN A 375 4.84 -20.04 -8.90
C GLN A 375 6.15 -19.95 -8.11
N SER A 376 6.88 -18.85 -8.26
CA SER A 376 8.10 -18.59 -7.52
C SER A 376 8.36 -17.08 -7.37
N PRO A 377 9.18 -16.67 -6.38
CA PRO A 377 9.63 -15.28 -6.24
C PRO A 377 10.36 -14.75 -7.50
N TYR A 378 11.01 -15.64 -8.24
CA TYR A 378 11.71 -15.30 -9.48
C TYR A 378 10.74 -15.00 -10.63
N ASP A 379 9.61 -15.72 -10.71
CA ASP A 379 8.57 -15.43 -11.72
C ASP A 379 7.92 -14.06 -11.45
N ALA A 380 7.66 -13.75 -10.17
CA ALA A 380 7.17 -12.44 -9.75
C ALA A 380 8.14 -11.32 -10.16
N TYR A 381 9.43 -11.50 -9.87
CA TYR A 381 10.49 -10.56 -10.24
C TYR A 381 10.60 -10.37 -11.75
N ILE A 382 10.60 -11.46 -12.53
CA ILE A 382 10.68 -11.39 -14.00
C ILE A 382 9.49 -10.64 -14.57
N ALA A 383 8.26 -10.97 -14.15
CA ALA A 383 7.06 -10.29 -14.63
C ALA A 383 7.09 -8.79 -14.29
N PHE A 384 7.44 -8.46 -13.05
CA PHE A 384 7.55 -7.09 -12.58
C PHE A 384 8.62 -6.29 -13.33
N MET A 385 9.84 -6.82 -13.45
CA MET A 385 10.94 -6.10 -14.10
C MET A 385 10.74 -5.93 -15.59
N ASN A 386 10.07 -6.86 -16.27
CA ASN A 386 9.68 -6.66 -17.68
C ASN A 386 8.64 -5.53 -17.81
N ALA A 387 7.64 -5.48 -16.93
CA ALA A 387 6.64 -4.40 -16.92
C ALA A 387 7.27 -3.04 -16.59
N LEU A 388 8.19 -3.00 -15.61
CA LEU A 388 8.94 -1.80 -15.26
C LEU A 388 9.84 -1.35 -16.42
N SER A 389 10.49 -2.28 -17.13
CA SER A 389 11.32 -1.98 -18.29
C SER A 389 10.52 -1.37 -19.44
N ASP A 390 9.31 -1.88 -19.72
CA ASP A 390 8.40 -1.26 -20.68
C ASP A 390 8.01 0.16 -20.25
N LEU A 391 7.67 0.34 -18.96
CA LEU A 391 7.34 1.66 -18.42
C LEU A 391 8.52 2.64 -18.56
N GLN A 392 9.76 2.19 -18.30
CA GLN A 392 10.98 2.99 -18.48
C GLN A 392 11.11 3.51 -19.92
N LEU A 393 10.87 2.65 -20.92
CA LEU A 393 10.89 3.05 -22.33
C LEU A 393 9.82 4.11 -22.62
N ARG A 394 8.60 3.90 -22.13
CA ARG A 394 7.47 4.84 -22.33
C ARG A 394 7.72 6.20 -21.65
N VAL A 395 8.29 6.19 -20.45
CA VAL A 395 8.66 7.40 -19.70
C VAL A 395 9.78 8.14 -20.43
N SER A 396 10.84 7.45 -20.84
CA SER A 396 11.95 8.03 -21.59
C SER A 396 11.48 8.69 -22.88
N HIS A 397 10.61 8.03 -23.65
CA HIS A 397 10.00 8.61 -24.85
C HIS A 397 9.18 9.87 -24.52
N ALA A 398 8.34 9.81 -23.47
CA ALA A 398 7.53 10.95 -23.05
C ALA A 398 8.35 12.15 -22.55
N VAL A 399 9.49 11.90 -21.90
CA VAL A 399 10.44 12.95 -21.50
C VAL A 399 11.11 13.56 -22.73
N ALA A 400 11.60 12.76 -23.66
CA ALA A 400 12.22 13.25 -24.90
C ALA A 400 11.26 14.09 -25.75
N GLU A 401 10.00 13.65 -25.90
CA GLU A 401 8.94 14.42 -26.57
C GLU A 401 8.71 15.79 -25.90
N ARG A 402 8.77 15.83 -24.57
CA ARG A 402 8.56 17.04 -23.80
C ARG A 402 9.74 18.00 -23.94
N ASP A 403 10.95 17.49 -23.79
CA ASP A 403 12.17 18.29 -23.90
C ASP A 403 12.28 18.91 -25.29
N ALA A 404 11.93 18.16 -26.34
CA ALA A 404 11.85 18.68 -27.70
C ALA A 404 10.80 19.81 -27.83
N LYS A 405 9.63 19.67 -27.19
CA LYS A 405 8.59 20.73 -27.19
C LYS A 405 9.02 21.96 -26.41
N GLU A 406 9.69 21.80 -25.27
CA GLU A 406 10.18 22.92 -24.46
C GLU A 406 11.30 23.67 -25.18
N ALA A 407 12.24 22.96 -25.81
CA ALA A 407 13.28 23.56 -26.63
C ALA A 407 12.71 24.30 -27.84
N ALA A 408 11.72 23.72 -28.53
CA ALA A 408 11.03 24.38 -29.64
C ALA A 408 10.30 25.65 -29.19
N LYS A 409 9.63 25.62 -28.03
CA LYS A 409 8.98 26.80 -27.47
C LYS A 409 9.97 27.90 -27.11
N GLN A 410 11.08 27.55 -26.45
CA GLN A 410 12.13 28.51 -26.11
C GLN A 410 12.72 29.17 -27.35
N ALA A 411 12.97 28.39 -28.42
CA ALA A 411 13.45 28.94 -29.69
C ALA A 411 12.47 29.92 -30.33
N VAL A 412 11.16 29.68 -30.22
CA VAL A 412 10.11 30.59 -30.71
C VAL A 412 10.05 31.86 -29.85
N ASP A 413 10.03 31.72 -28.52
CA ASP A 413 9.99 32.86 -27.60
C ASP A 413 11.23 33.77 -27.79
N GLU A 414 12.41 33.19 -27.99
CA GLU A 414 13.65 33.93 -28.30
C GLU A 414 13.58 34.65 -29.66
N ALA A 415 12.98 34.02 -30.68
CA ALA A 415 12.81 34.65 -32.00
C ALA A 415 11.87 35.85 -31.93
N ILE A 416 10.75 35.75 -31.20
CA ILE A 416 9.78 36.84 -31.01
C ILE A 416 10.44 38.02 -30.25
N THR A 417 11.17 37.76 -29.17
CA THR A 417 11.88 38.83 -28.44
C THR A 417 12.94 39.54 -29.27
N LYS A 418 13.57 38.86 -30.24
CA LYS A 418 14.53 39.49 -31.17
C LYS A 418 13.85 40.32 -32.27
N GLU A 419 12.62 39.98 -32.65
CA GLU A 419 11.84 40.79 -33.60
C GLU A 419 11.25 42.05 -32.93
N ASP A 420 10.83 41.99 -31.67
CA ASP A 420 10.31 43.16 -30.94
C ASP A 420 11.39 44.19 -30.56
N ASP A 421 12.66 43.77 -30.43
CA ASP A 421 13.81 44.66 -30.23
C ASP A 421 14.38 45.25 -31.55
N ALA A 422 13.85 44.84 -32.71
CA ALA A 422 14.27 45.38 -34.00
C ALA A 422 13.53 46.68 -34.33
N THR A 423 14.21 47.83 -34.26
CA THR A 423 13.68 49.11 -34.80
C THR A 423 13.38 49.00 -36.29
N PRO A 424 12.30 49.62 -36.79
CA PRO A 424 11.90 49.48 -38.19
C PRO A 424 12.89 50.22 -39.09
N THR A 425 13.78 49.48 -39.75
CA THR A 425 14.55 49.98 -40.88
C THR A 425 14.47 49.02 -42.06
N ASP A 426 13.86 49.56 -43.10
CA ASP A 426 13.80 49.18 -44.51
C ASP A 426 13.33 47.78 -44.92
N VAL A 427 12.16 47.85 -45.53
CA VAL A 427 11.49 46.87 -46.40
C VAL A 427 12.38 46.56 -47.61
N ASP A 428 12.20 45.36 -48.15
CA ASP A 428 12.75 44.78 -49.38
C ASP A 428 14.12 44.10 -49.29
N LYS A 429 14.07 42.79 -49.02
CA LYS A 429 14.71 41.76 -49.86
C LYS A 429 14.12 40.38 -49.59
N VAL A 430 13.39 39.87 -50.59
CA VAL A 430 12.99 38.46 -50.71
C VAL A 430 14.26 37.61 -50.85
N VAL A 431 14.46 36.67 -49.92
CA VAL A 431 15.42 35.56 -50.07
C VAL A 431 14.69 34.27 -49.73
N GLU A 432 14.58 33.38 -50.71
CA GLU A 432 13.99 32.05 -50.58
C GLU A 432 14.75 31.21 -49.55
N ALA A 433 14.03 30.58 -48.62
CA ALA A 433 14.58 29.64 -47.65
C ALA A 433 14.71 28.23 -48.28
N PRO A 434 15.80 27.49 -48.03
CA PRO A 434 15.89 26.10 -48.46
C PRO A 434 15.05 25.21 -47.55
N VAL A 435 14.28 24.32 -48.17
CA VAL A 435 13.51 23.27 -47.50
C VAL A 435 14.50 22.26 -46.90
N VAL A 436 14.47 22.10 -45.58
CA VAL A 436 15.21 21.05 -44.86
C VAL A 436 14.25 19.87 -44.64
N GLU A 437 14.49 18.75 -45.32
CA GLU A 437 13.78 17.49 -45.05
C GLU A 437 14.31 16.84 -43.76
N PRO A 438 13.44 16.20 -42.94
CA PRO A 438 13.86 15.52 -41.72
C PRO A 438 14.62 14.22 -42.03
N GLU A 439 15.71 13.96 -41.29
CA GLU A 439 16.48 12.71 -41.44
C GLU A 439 15.64 11.45 -41.17
N PRO A 440 15.85 10.36 -41.92
CA PRO A 440 15.09 9.13 -41.74
C PRO A 440 15.49 8.38 -40.46
N LEU A 441 14.50 7.73 -39.83
CA LEU A 441 14.52 6.77 -38.71
C LEU A 441 15.65 5.70 -38.71
N SER A 442 16.43 5.58 -39.78
CA SER A 442 17.52 4.62 -39.94
C SER A 442 18.82 5.04 -39.22
N ALA A 443 19.05 6.35 -39.01
CA ALA A 443 20.24 6.86 -38.33
C ALA A 443 20.20 6.57 -36.82
N LEU A 444 19.03 6.73 -36.18
CA LEU A 444 18.81 6.40 -34.76
C LEU A 444 19.00 4.90 -34.48
N LYS A 445 18.53 4.00 -35.36
CA LYS A 445 18.72 2.55 -35.20
C LYS A 445 20.21 2.16 -35.18
N ARG A 446 21.05 2.81 -35.99
CA ARG A 446 22.51 2.55 -36.03
C ARG A 446 23.25 3.06 -34.80
N TRP A 447 22.78 4.15 -34.22
CA TRP A 447 23.33 4.68 -32.98
C TRP A 447 22.99 3.79 -31.78
N TRP A 448 21.76 3.26 -31.72
CA TRP A 448 21.32 2.32 -30.68
C TRP A 448 22.04 0.97 -30.72
N GLN A 449 22.32 0.41 -31.91
CA GLN A 449 23.05 -0.85 -32.03
C GLN A 449 24.47 -0.75 -31.44
N LYS A 450 25.13 0.40 -31.60
CA LYS A 450 26.47 0.64 -31.02
C LYS A 450 26.47 0.72 -29.49
N ILE A 451 25.36 1.15 -28.89
CA ILE A 451 25.21 1.21 -27.43
C ILE A 451 24.96 -0.20 -26.88
N LEU A 452 24.11 -0.99 -27.52
CA LEU A 452 23.82 -2.38 -27.14
C LEU A 452 25.06 -3.27 -27.21
N ASP A 453 25.90 -3.10 -28.23
CA ASP A 453 27.15 -3.85 -28.40
C ASP A 453 28.26 -3.47 -27.38
N SER A 454 28.08 -2.36 -26.65
CA SER A 454 29.03 -1.84 -25.65
C SER A 454 28.73 -2.27 -24.21
N LEU A 455 27.58 -2.89 -23.96
CA LEU A 455 27.17 -3.38 -22.65
C LEU A 455 27.69 -4.81 -22.39
N PRO A 456 28.28 -5.09 -21.21
CA PRO A 456 29.01 -6.34 -20.94
C PRO A 456 28.14 -7.61 -20.85
N PHE A 457 26.80 -7.50 -20.94
CA PHE A 457 25.86 -8.60 -20.80
C PHE A 457 25.55 -9.38 -22.10
N PHE A 458 25.99 -8.89 -23.28
CA PHE A 458 25.71 -9.51 -24.59
C PHE A 458 26.94 -10.14 -25.28
N ARG A 459 27.90 -10.70 -24.53
CA ARG A 459 28.93 -11.57 -25.12
C ARG A 459 28.46 -13.02 -25.18
N SER A 460 28.04 -13.46 -26.37
CA SER A 460 27.83 -14.88 -26.67
C SER A 460 29.11 -15.70 -26.43
N PRO A 461 29.05 -16.93 -25.87
CA PRO A 461 30.22 -17.79 -25.73
C PRO A 461 30.69 -18.25 -27.11
N LYS A 462 31.96 -18.02 -27.43
CA LYS A 462 32.60 -18.63 -28.61
C LYS A 462 32.53 -20.15 -28.50
N ARG A 463 31.84 -20.80 -29.44
CA ARG A 463 31.91 -22.25 -29.67
C ARG A 463 33.37 -22.67 -29.88
N GLY A 464 33.93 -23.37 -28.90
CA GLY A 464 35.19 -24.10 -29.01
C GLY A 464 34.97 -25.46 -29.67
N GLN A 465 35.84 -25.76 -30.63
CA GLN A 465 35.87 -26.96 -31.46
C GLN A 465 36.04 -28.25 -30.65
N VAL A 466 35.26 -29.27 -31.04
CA VAL A 466 35.56 -30.68 -30.74
C VAL A 466 36.47 -31.20 -31.85
N SER A 467 37.67 -31.66 -31.49
CA SER A 467 38.46 -32.59 -32.30
C SER A 467 39.35 -33.44 -31.40
N SER A 468 39.23 -34.76 -31.61
CA SER A 468 39.96 -35.93 -31.07
C SER A 468 39.92 -36.16 -29.56
#